data_AF-A0A1F8JMH9-F1
#
_entry.id   AF-A0A1F8JMH9-F1
#
_cell.length_a   1.000
_cell.length_b   1.000
_cell.length_c   1.000
_cell.angle_alpha   90.00
_cell.angle_beta   90.00
_cell.angle_gamma   90.00
#
_symmetry.space_group_name_H-M   'P 1'
#
loop_
_entity.id
_entity.type
_entity.pdbx_description
1 polymer ?
#
loop_
_entity_poly.entity_id
_entity_poly.type
_entity_poly.pdbx_seq_one_letter_code
_entity_poly.pdbx_strand_id
1 'polypeptide(L)'
;MAKSSIFIFGEAEKGEFCTPLVLRSLPQLSDTLGNPPENSLGILYSVQALLFGRTLIFYRVKEEGFSIPDYLKGLKLLEHTDADLNLSALCMPGVGDALIIDAATSVCKLHNSFFIMNERDLYDFLTTSSRYTERT
;
A
#
# COMPACT_ATOMS: atom_id res chain seq x y z
N MET A 1 8.14 13.11 -19.23
CA MET A 1 8.25 12.82 -17.77
C MET A 1 7.93 11.35 -17.57
N ALA A 2 8.82 10.58 -16.94
CA ALA A 2 8.54 9.18 -16.66
C ALA A 2 7.32 9.08 -15.74
N LYS A 3 6.28 8.34 -16.16
CA LYS A 3 5.11 8.11 -15.31
C LYS A 3 5.55 7.28 -14.11
N SER A 4 5.38 7.85 -12.94
CA SER A 4 5.76 7.30 -11.65
C SER A 4 4.56 6.52 -11.10
N SER A 5 4.76 5.25 -10.75
CA SER A 5 3.70 4.39 -10.26
C SER A 5 3.61 4.45 -8.72
N ILE A 6 2.39 4.37 -8.21
CA ILE A 6 2.11 4.23 -6.78
C ILE A 6 1.40 2.91 -6.58
N PHE A 7 1.94 2.08 -5.70
CA PHE A 7 1.34 0.82 -5.30
C PHE A 7 0.61 1.01 -3.98
N ILE A 8 -0.70 0.79 -3.97
CA ILE A 8 -1.56 1.03 -2.81
C ILE A 8 -2.18 -0.30 -2.39
N PHE A 9 -1.95 -0.67 -1.14
CA PHE A 9 -2.70 -1.72 -0.48
C PHE A 9 -3.96 -1.13 0.12
N GLY A 10 -5.08 -1.84 0.01
CA GLY A 10 -6.31 -1.38 0.63
C GLY A 10 -7.44 -2.38 0.55
N GLU A 11 -8.45 -2.15 1.37
CA GLU A 11 -9.68 -2.91 1.33
C GLU A 11 -10.70 -2.22 0.41
N ALA A 12 -11.47 -3.02 -0.33
CA ALA A 12 -12.46 -2.57 -1.29
C ALA A 12 -13.63 -3.55 -1.33
N GLU A 13 -14.81 -3.11 -1.80
CA GLU A 13 -15.99 -3.98 -2.00
C GLU A 13 -15.75 -5.05 -3.08
N LYS A 14 -15.13 -4.64 -4.20
CA LYS A 14 -14.91 -5.45 -5.41
C LYS A 14 -13.43 -5.59 -5.76
N GLY A 15 -13.14 -6.44 -6.75
CA GLY A 15 -11.79 -6.72 -7.25
C GLY A 15 -11.20 -8.01 -6.70
N GLU A 16 -10.31 -8.66 -7.44
CA GLU A 16 -9.70 -9.91 -7.00
C GLU A 16 -8.70 -9.66 -5.86
N PHE A 17 -8.77 -10.49 -4.81
CA PHE A 17 -7.78 -10.45 -3.74
C PHE A 17 -6.41 -10.83 -4.27
N CYS A 18 -5.38 -10.25 -3.65
CA CYS A 18 -4.00 -10.61 -3.90
C CYS A 18 -3.51 -10.46 -5.35
N THR A 19 -4.23 -9.69 -6.17
CA THR A 19 -3.92 -9.49 -7.60
C THR A 19 -3.75 -7.99 -7.86
N PRO A 20 -2.57 -7.54 -8.34
CA PRO A 20 -2.36 -6.12 -8.64
C PRO A 20 -3.26 -5.65 -9.81
N LEU A 21 -3.98 -4.56 -9.61
CA LEU A 21 -4.87 -3.95 -10.60
C LEU A 21 -4.34 -2.58 -11.03
N VAL A 22 -4.05 -2.42 -12.32
CA VAL A 22 -3.60 -1.14 -12.86
C VAL A 22 -4.80 -0.26 -13.22
N LEU A 23 -4.92 0.87 -12.53
CA LEU A 23 -6.02 1.81 -12.68
C LEU A 23 -5.49 3.16 -13.17
N ARG A 24 -6.23 3.81 -14.08
CA ARG A 24 -5.82 5.05 -14.76
C ARG A 24 -6.85 6.17 -14.72
N SER A 25 -8.05 5.92 -14.21
CA SER A 25 -9.11 6.92 -14.11
C SER A 25 -10.04 6.64 -12.94
N LEU A 26 -10.71 7.69 -12.43
CA LEU A 26 -11.69 7.57 -11.35
C LEU A 26 -12.89 6.68 -11.73
N PRO A 27 -13.46 6.75 -12.95
CA PRO A 27 -14.53 5.82 -13.35
C PRO A 27 -14.07 4.36 -13.31
N GLN A 28 -12.88 4.06 -13.85
CA GLN A 28 -12.32 2.71 -13.83
C GLN A 28 -12.14 2.21 -12.38
N LEU A 29 -11.66 3.07 -11.49
CA LEU A 29 -11.52 2.77 -10.07
C LEU A 29 -12.87 2.39 -9.45
N SER A 30 -13.91 3.21 -9.67
CA SER A 30 -15.25 2.98 -9.11
C SER A 30 -15.87 1.68 -9.63
N ASP A 31 -15.75 1.42 -10.93
CA ASP A 31 -16.33 0.22 -11.56
C ASP A 31 -15.62 -1.06 -11.10
N THR A 32 -14.31 -0.98 -10.87
CA THR A 32 -13.46 -2.14 -10.52
C THR A 32 -13.48 -2.45 -9.03
N LEU A 33 -13.40 -1.44 -8.15
CA LEU A 33 -13.24 -1.61 -6.71
C LEU A 33 -14.54 -1.41 -5.91
N GLY A 34 -15.57 -0.80 -6.51
CA GLY A 34 -16.82 -0.50 -5.81
C GLY A 34 -16.63 0.53 -4.70
N ASN A 35 -17.41 0.40 -3.63
CA ASN A 35 -17.34 1.33 -2.50
C ASN A 35 -16.22 0.95 -1.51
N PRO A 36 -15.64 1.94 -0.81
CA PRO A 36 -14.74 1.66 0.29
C PRO A 36 -15.53 1.09 1.49
N PRO A 37 -14.99 0.08 2.20
CA PRO A 37 -15.43 -0.27 3.55
C PRO A 37 -15.34 0.93 4.49
N GLU A 38 -16.11 0.91 5.57
CA GLU A 38 -16.04 1.95 6.59
C GLU A 38 -14.63 2.03 7.18
N ASN A 39 -14.10 3.26 7.28
CA ASN A 39 -12.75 3.56 7.79
C ASN A 39 -11.56 3.10 6.93
N SER A 40 -11.78 2.45 5.78
CA SER A 40 -10.71 2.14 4.83
C SER A 40 -10.20 3.41 4.12
N LEU A 41 -8.88 3.55 4.01
CA LEU A 41 -8.21 4.68 3.36
C LEU A 41 -7.61 4.30 2.01
N GLY A 42 -7.52 3.02 1.65
CA GLY A 42 -6.92 2.58 0.39
C GLY A 42 -7.55 3.22 -0.85
N ILE A 43 -8.89 3.26 -0.92
CA ILE A 43 -9.59 3.92 -2.05
C ILE A 43 -9.41 5.44 -2.00
N LEU A 44 -9.41 6.06 -0.81
CA LEU A 44 -9.19 7.50 -0.66
C LEU A 44 -7.84 7.93 -1.26
N TYR A 45 -6.76 7.22 -0.90
CA TYR A 45 -5.43 7.50 -1.44
C TYR A 45 -5.32 7.16 -2.93
N SER A 46 -6.07 6.17 -3.41
CA SER A 46 -6.17 5.83 -4.83
C SER A 46 -6.79 6.96 -5.66
N VAL A 47 -7.85 7.60 -5.16
CA VAL A 47 -8.45 8.78 -5.78
C VAL A 47 -7.42 9.91 -5.88
N GLN A 48 -6.69 10.18 -4.79
CA GLN A 48 -5.63 11.20 -4.79
C GLN A 48 -4.54 10.90 -5.82
N ALA A 49 -4.02 9.67 -5.83
CA ALA A 49 -2.99 9.26 -6.79
C ALA A 49 -3.42 9.51 -8.25
N LEU A 50 -4.66 9.17 -8.59
CA LEU A 50 -5.24 9.39 -9.92
C LEU A 50 -5.42 10.88 -10.25
N LEU A 51 -5.88 11.69 -9.30
CA LEU A 51 -6.01 13.15 -9.47
C LEU A 51 -4.66 13.84 -9.69
N PHE A 52 -3.58 13.32 -9.11
CA PHE A 52 -2.20 13.78 -9.35
C PHE A 52 -1.56 13.17 -10.60
N GLY A 53 -2.32 12.45 -11.44
CA GLY A 53 -1.86 11.88 -12.70
C GLY A 53 -0.86 10.74 -12.54
N ARG A 54 -0.84 10.07 -11.39
CA ARG A 54 0.02 8.90 -11.12
C ARG A 54 -0.58 7.64 -11.72
N THR A 55 0.28 6.70 -12.10
CA THR A 55 -0.17 5.35 -12.44
C THR A 55 -0.49 4.62 -11.13
N LEU A 56 -1.74 4.26 -10.92
CA LEU A 56 -2.17 3.55 -9.72
C LEU A 56 -2.08 2.04 -9.95
N ILE A 57 -1.45 1.34 -9.02
CA ILE A 57 -1.50 -0.12 -8.89
C ILE A 57 -2.18 -0.42 -7.56
N PHE A 58 -3.42 -0.89 -7.60
CA PHE A 58 -4.17 -1.23 -6.40
C PHE A 58 -4.04 -2.71 -6.09
N TYR A 59 -3.75 -3.05 -4.84
CA TYR A 59 -3.65 -4.41 -4.36
C TYR A 59 -4.66 -4.63 -3.25
N ARG A 60 -5.74 -5.33 -3.57
CA ARG A 60 -6.82 -5.58 -2.63
C ARG A 60 -6.36 -6.56 -1.55
N VAL A 61 -6.43 -6.11 -0.29
CA VAL A 61 -6.29 -6.96 0.90
C VAL A 61 -7.67 -7.31 1.46
N LYS A 62 -7.75 -8.42 2.21
CA LYS A 62 -8.99 -8.87 2.83
C LYS A 62 -9.49 -7.91 3.90
N GLU A 63 -8.58 -7.38 4.71
CA GLU A 63 -8.88 -6.48 5.82
C GLU A 63 -7.71 -5.50 5.96
N GLU A 64 -8.00 -4.21 5.77
CA GLU A 64 -6.98 -3.15 5.83
C GLU A 64 -6.38 -3.05 7.24
N GLY A 65 -5.05 -3.06 7.32
CA GLY A 65 -4.31 -2.99 8.59
C GLY A 65 -4.13 -4.33 9.32
N PHE A 66 -4.92 -5.36 9.00
CA PHE A 66 -4.93 -6.62 9.77
C PHE A 66 -4.50 -7.86 8.97
N SER A 67 -4.72 -7.92 7.66
CA SER A 67 -4.47 -9.12 6.86
C SER A 67 -2.99 -9.32 6.51
N ILE A 68 -2.15 -9.62 7.51
CA ILE A 68 -0.69 -9.80 7.37
C ILE A 68 -0.31 -10.69 6.17
N PRO A 69 -0.93 -11.86 5.93
CA PRO A 69 -0.56 -12.72 4.80
C PRO A 69 -0.73 -12.03 3.44
N ASP A 70 -1.75 -11.19 3.28
CA ASP A 70 -2.02 -10.49 2.01
C ASP A 70 -0.96 -9.42 1.75
N TYR A 71 -0.58 -8.66 2.78
CA TYR A 71 0.49 -7.66 2.69
C TYR A 71 1.81 -8.29 2.29
N LEU A 72 2.23 -9.35 2.99
CA LEU A 72 3.49 -10.04 2.70
C LEU A 72 3.49 -10.65 1.30
N LYS A 73 2.35 -11.21 0.86
CA LYS A 73 2.22 -11.74 -0.49
C LYS A 73 2.39 -10.65 -1.55
N GLY A 74 1.76 -9.49 -1.36
CA GLY A 74 1.89 -8.36 -2.28
C GLY A 74 3.31 -7.80 -2.31
N LEU A 75 3.96 -7.66 -1.14
CA LEU A 75 5.34 -7.21 -1.04
C LEU A 75 6.31 -8.16 -1.73
N LYS A 76 6.12 -9.47 -1.58
CA LYS A 76 6.94 -10.49 -2.27
C LYS A 76 6.81 -10.40 -3.79
N LEU A 77 5.66 -10.01 -4.33
CA LEU A 77 5.53 -9.76 -5.78
C LEU A 77 6.45 -8.62 -6.21
N LEU A 78 6.54 -7.56 -5.41
CA LEU A 78 7.38 -6.40 -5.71
C LEU A 78 8.88 -6.70 -5.59
N GLU A 79 9.29 -7.67 -4.79
CA GLU A 79 10.69 -8.14 -4.72
C GLU A 79 11.15 -8.82 -6.02
N HIS A 80 10.22 -9.41 -6.78
CA HIS A 80 10.50 -10.17 -7.99
C HIS A 80 10.06 -9.46 -9.29
N THR A 81 9.50 -8.25 -9.18
CA THR A 81 9.04 -7.49 -10.35
C THR A 81 10.19 -6.69 -10.96
N ASP A 82 10.31 -6.73 -12.28
CA ASP A 82 11.34 -6.03 -13.05
C ASP A 82 11.38 -4.51 -12.77
N ALA A 83 12.57 -3.93 -13.01
CA ALA A 83 12.85 -2.49 -12.83
C ALA A 83 11.91 -1.55 -13.62
N ASP A 84 11.17 -2.06 -14.60
CA ASP A 84 10.22 -1.33 -15.42
C ASP A 84 8.96 -0.85 -14.67
N LEU A 85 8.72 -1.34 -13.45
CA LEU A 85 7.59 -0.88 -12.63
C LEU A 85 7.67 0.62 -12.29
N ASN A 86 8.89 1.18 -12.23
CA ASN A 86 9.16 2.57 -11.82
C ASN A 86 8.35 2.98 -10.57
N LEU A 87 8.39 2.09 -9.57
CA LEU A 87 7.66 2.24 -8.32
C LEU A 87 8.21 3.44 -7.56
N SER A 88 7.39 4.46 -7.37
CA SER A 88 7.81 5.69 -6.68
C SER A 88 7.33 5.76 -5.25
N ALA A 89 6.21 5.10 -4.96
CA ALA A 89 5.71 5.00 -3.60
C ALA A 89 4.92 3.72 -3.36
N LEU A 90 5.03 3.23 -2.14
CA LEU A 90 4.20 2.19 -1.55
C LEU A 90 3.31 2.83 -0.49
N CYS A 91 2.01 2.58 -0.52
CA CYS A 91 1.08 3.07 0.48
C CYS A 91 0.33 1.92 1.13
N MET A 92 0.38 1.86 2.46
CA MET A 92 -0.25 0.81 3.26
C MET A 92 -0.98 1.44 4.46
N PRO A 93 -2.15 2.06 4.24
CA PRO A 93 -2.96 2.58 5.33
C PRO A 93 -3.32 1.49 6.35
N GLY A 94 -3.38 1.88 7.62
CA GLY A 94 -3.80 1.02 8.73
C GLY A 94 -2.71 0.09 9.24
N VAL A 95 -1.49 0.15 8.68
CA VAL A 95 -0.41 -0.80 9.01
C VAL A 95 0.59 -0.18 9.98
N GLY A 96 0.49 -0.58 11.25
CA GLY A 96 1.51 -0.33 12.29
C GLY A 96 2.41 -1.52 12.61
N ASP A 97 2.13 -2.70 12.02
CA ASP A 97 2.86 -3.93 12.33
C ASP A 97 4.32 -3.89 11.82
N ALA A 98 5.27 -4.16 12.72
CA ALA A 98 6.70 -4.07 12.43
C ALA A 98 7.17 -5.06 11.35
N LEU A 99 6.56 -6.25 11.28
CA LEU A 99 6.93 -7.27 10.31
C LEU A 99 6.53 -6.86 8.89
N ILE A 100 5.33 -6.26 8.73
CA ILE A 100 4.92 -5.70 7.43
C ILE A 100 5.79 -4.49 7.06
N ILE A 101 6.06 -3.58 8.01
CA ILE A 101 6.85 -2.36 7.77
C ILE A 101 8.30 -2.68 7.41
N ASP A 102 8.94 -3.64 8.08
CA ASP A 102 10.32 -4.05 7.76
C ASP A 102 10.39 -4.69 6.34
N ALA A 103 9.39 -5.48 5.96
CA ALA A 103 9.28 -6.03 4.60
C ALA A 103 9.07 -4.92 3.55
N ALA A 104 8.17 -3.97 3.81
CA ALA A 104 7.94 -2.84 2.91
C ALA A 104 9.15 -1.92 2.76
N THR A 105 9.89 -1.71 3.84
CA THR A 105 11.15 -0.95 3.82
C THR A 105 12.18 -1.61 2.91
N SER A 106 12.24 -2.95 2.90
CA SER A 106 13.13 -3.71 2.01
C SER A 106 12.75 -3.53 0.54
N VAL A 107 11.45 -3.61 0.22
CA VAL A 107 10.93 -3.30 -1.13
C VAL A 107 11.24 -1.86 -1.52
N CYS A 108 11.04 -0.90 -0.63
CA CYS A 108 11.29 0.51 -0.92
C CYS A 108 12.77 0.81 -1.21
N LYS A 109 13.69 0.15 -0.50
CA LYS A 109 15.13 0.23 -0.79
C LYS A 109 15.47 -0.36 -2.16
N LEU A 110 14.87 -1.49 -2.52
CA LEU A 110 15.08 -2.14 -3.81
C LEU A 110 14.67 -1.24 -4.98
N HIS A 111 13.51 -0.57 -4.86
CA HIS A 111 12.94 0.26 -5.92
C HIS A 111 13.30 1.75 -5.81
N ASN A 112 14.07 2.16 -4.79
CA ASN A 112 14.32 3.56 -4.44
C ASN A 112 13.01 4.38 -4.34
N SER A 113 12.01 3.78 -3.70
CA SER A 113 10.66 4.33 -3.55
C SER A 113 10.39 4.84 -2.14
N PHE A 114 9.37 5.67 -1.98
CA PHE A 114 8.91 6.12 -0.67
C PHE A 114 7.92 5.13 -0.05
N PHE A 115 7.97 4.98 1.27
CA PHE A 115 6.92 4.33 2.02
C PHE A 115 6.00 5.39 2.63
N ILE A 116 4.71 5.30 2.34
CA ILE A 116 3.67 6.24 2.81
C ILE A 116 2.80 5.53 3.85
N MET A 117 2.79 6.10 5.05
CA MET A 117 1.94 5.73 6.19
C MET A 117 1.33 6.98 6.80
N ASN A 118 0.24 6.85 7.55
CA ASN A 118 -0.36 7.98 8.27
C ASN A 118 0.25 8.14 9.68
N GLU A 119 -0.12 9.20 10.39
CA GLU A 119 0.40 9.50 11.73
C GLU A 119 0.03 8.42 12.77
N ARG A 120 -1.19 7.88 12.70
CA ARG A 120 -1.66 6.82 13.60
C ARG A 120 -0.84 5.54 13.41
N ASP A 121 -0.68 5.12 12.15
CA ASP A 121 0.10 3.93 11.78
C ASP A 121 1.55 4.05 12.28
N LEU A 122 2.15 5.25 12.13
CA LEU A 122 3.49 5.54 12.64
C LEU A 122 3.55 5.46 14.17
N TYR A 123 2.57 6.04 14.87
CA TYR A 123 2.50 5.98 16.33
C TYR A 123 2.39 4.54 16.82
N ASP A 124 1.51 3.74 16.20
CA ASP A 124 1.31 2.33 16.53
C ASP A 124 2.62 1.56 16.31
N PHE A 125 3.28 1.74 15.16
CA PHE A 125 4.59 1.14 14.89
C PHE A 125 5.63 1.48 15.95
N LEU A 126 5.75 2.75 16.33
CA LEU A 126 6.77 3.19 17.29
C LEU A 126 6.50 2.71 18.72
N THR A 127 5.24 2.47 19.08
CA THR A 127 4.84 2.13 20.46
C THR A 127 4.60 0.63 20.68
N THR A 128 4.23 -0.12 19.64
CA THR A 128 4.08 -1.59 19.71
C THR A 128 5.37 -2.33 19.38
N SER A 129 6.29 -1.71 18.65
CA SER A 129 7.65 -2.24 18.50
C SER A 129 8.36 -2.17 19.85
N SER A 130 8.71 -3.32 20.42
CA SER A 130 9.52 -3.46 21.65
C SER A 130 10.90 -2.78 21.59
N ARG A 131 11.22 -2.09 20.49
CA ARG A 131 12.48 -1.38 20.20
C ARG A 131 12.69 -0.13 21.08
N TYR A 132 11.67 0.36 21.79
CA TYR A 132 11.79 1.50 22.71
C TYR A 132 11.93 1.13 24.20
N THR A 133 11.71 -0.13 24.58
CA THR A 133 11.77 -0.55 25.99
C THR A 133 13.21 -0.73 26.52
N GLU A 134 14.24 -0.60 25.67
CA GLU A 134 15.66 -0.75 26.05
C GLU A 134 16.45 0.58 26.10
N ARG A 135 15.79 1.74 26.12
CA ARG A 135 16.45 3.07 26.16
C ARG A 135 16.20 3.91 27.41
N THR A 136 15.93 3.28 28.54
CA THR A 136 15.90 3.92 29.88
C THR A 136 16.76 3.14 30.84
#